data_AF-A0A7R9CJV2-F1
#
_entry.id   AF-A0A7R9CJV2-F1
#
_cell.length_a   1.000
_cell.length_b   1.000
_cell.length_c   1.000
_cell.angle_alpha   90.00
_cell.angle_beta   90.00
_cell.angle_gamma   90.00
#
_symmetry.space_group_name_H-M   'P 1'
#
loop_
_entity.id
_entity.type
_entity.pdbx_description
1 polymer ?
#
loop_
_entity_poly.entity_id
_entity_poly.type
_entity_poly.pdbx_seq_one_letter_code
_entity_poly.pdbx_strand_id
1 'polypeptide(L)'
;MFTNETLSVSFGADLSRDILRGLAQMFYMVSPQETTFEEPEEVPKYFRQAWPYFLAFLIVENVLLWMEDKTLIRFNDGITSLSHGLFLECGRLVFRGAENVAYIFIYENFRLVELPWDSAWTWYLAVVGVDFCYYWLHRACHEVHILWAQHQVHHSSEEFNLTVGLRQSILQGWCGFLFYLPLAVIIPPAHFLTHQQFNLLFQFWIHTKSVHTLGCNLYCLDKNYGGLLIIWDRLFGTFADERPKEEIIYGLVYNQPSFNPFFLQIFYNMNVINKWKSMSNWQDKLAAVWKGPSWIPGKPRLGADEDKLDIKSRDKYNVQLPLWCNLYLLIHFVVVVIGFQELALRYMGMSPLAVLGFVAYILTSLTTIGMLFDNHPYACLFELVRCLAFV
;
A
#
# COMPACT_ATOMS: atom_id res chain seq x y z
N MET A 1 43.68 -20.29 25.39
CA MET A 1 42.39 -19.97 26.03
C MET A 1 42.10 -18.50 25.73
N PHE A 2 41.73 -18.20 24.48
CA PHE A 2 41.21 -16.88 24.13
C PHE A 2 39.71 -16.92 24.45
N THR A 3 39.28 -15.97 25.27
CA THR A 3 37.98 -15.90 25.92
C THR A 3 36.84 -15.71 24.93
N ASN A 4 35.84 -16.59 24.98
CA ASN A 4 34.57 -16.48 24.24
C ASN A 4 33.70 -15.27 24.66
N GLU A 5 34.09 -14.52 25.70
CA GLU A 5 33.32 -13.39 26.24
C GLU A 5 33.45 -12.10 25.42
N THR A 6 34.56 -11.87 24.70
CA THR A 6 34.71 -10.68 23.86
C THR A 6 33.93 -10.77 22.55
N LEU A 7 33.77 -11.98 22.01
CA LEU A 7 32.96 -12.25 20.81
C LEU A 7 31.46 -12.13 21.07
N SER A 8 30.95 -12.55 22.23
CA SER A 8 29.52 -12.45 22.56
C SER A 8 29.09 -11.01 22.85
N VAL A 9 29.94 -10.21 23.50
CA VAL A 9 29.67 -8.80 23.80
C VAL A 9 29.72 -7.93 22.54
N SER A 10 30.67 -8.16 21.62
CA SER A 10 30.69 -7.47 20.32
C SER A 10 29.49 -7.86 19.46
N PHE A 11 29.16 -9.15 19.39
CA PHE A 11 28.01 -9.62 18.61
C PHE A 11 26.68 -9.05 19.10
N GLY A 12 26.47 -8.95 20.42
CA GLY A 12 25.27 -8.34 21.00
C GLY A 12 25.19 -6.82 20.79
N ALA A 13 26.33 -6.13 20.84
CA ALA A 13 26.39 -4.69 20.58
C ALA A 13 26.15 -4.35 19.11
N ASP A 14 26.63 -5.18 18.18
CA ASP A 14 26.40 -4.97 16.74
C ASP A 14 24.97 -5.31 16.34
N LEU A 15 24.41 -6.42 16.83
CA LEU A 15 23.00 -6.78 16.60
C LEU A 15 22.03 -5.72 17.12
N SER A 16 22.27 -5.18 18.32
CA SER A 16 21.42 -4.12 18.89
C SER A 16 21.49 -2.82 18.09
N ARG A 17 22.67 -2.46 17.56
CA ARG A 17 22.81 -1.31 16.65
C ARG A 17 22.07 -1.52 15.34
N ASP A 18 22.15 -2.70 14.75
CA ASP A 18 21.46 -3.01 13.49
C ASP A 18 19.94 -2.97 13.65
N ILE A 19 19.42 -3.48 14.77
CA ILE A 19 17.99 -3.38 15.12
C ILE A 19 17.59 -1.91 15.27
N LEU A 20 18.36 -1.11 16.01
CA LEU A 20 18.06 0.31 16.21
C LEU A 20 18.12 1.11 14.90
N ARG A 21 19.06 0.79 14.00
CA ARG A 21 19.15 1.40 12.67
C ARG A 21 17.92 1.08 11.82
N GLY A 22 17.49 -0.18 11.76
CA GLY A 22 16.28 -0.54 11.01
C GLY A 22 15.01 0.08 11.61
N LEU A 23 14.92 0.18 12.94
CA LEU A 23 13.87 0.93 13.60
C LEU A 23 13.88 2.41 13.20
N ALA A 24 15.04 3.06 13.23
CA ALA A 24 15.17 4.46 12.86
C ALA A 24 14.76 4.72 11.40
N GLN A 25 15.11 3.81 10.49
CA GLN A 25 14.68 3.83 9.08
C GLN A 25 13.15 3.79 8.93
N MET A 26 12.44 3.01 9.77
CA MET A 26 10.96 2.96 9.75
C MET A 26 10.31 4.32 10.04
N PHE A 27 10.99 5.19 10.80
CA PHE A 27 10.49 6.51 11.18
C PHE A 27 11.17 7.65 10.43
N TYR A 28 11.92 7.36 9.37
CA TYR A 28 12.70 8.36 8.63
C TYR A 28 13.71 9.13 9.53
N MET A 29 14.13 8.51 10.64
CA MET A 29 15.14 9.06 11.55
C MET A 29 16.54 8.64 11.11
N VAL A 30 16.94 9.06 9.92
CA VAL A 30 18.21 8.68 9.27
C VAL A 30 19.06 9.90 8.96
N SER A 31 20.37 9.70 8.85
CA SER A 31 21.30 10.76 8.49
C SER A 31 21.57 10.78 6.98
N PRO A 32 21.78 11.97 6.36
CA PRO A 32 22.24 12.06 4.98
C PRO A 32 23.53 11.28 4.75
N GLN A 33 24.47 11.30 5.70
CA GLN A 33 25.78 10.65 5.57
C GLN A 33 25.68 9.12 5.41
N GLU A 34 24.66 8.48 6.00
CA GLU A 34 24.47 7.02 5.94
C GLU A 34 23.53 6.56 4.82
N THR A 35 22.82 7.50 4.18
CA THR A 35 21.72 7.17 3.24
C THR A 35 21.83 7.89 1.90
N THR A 36 23.00 8.45 1.62
CA THR A 36 23.32 9.10 0.35
C THR A 36 24.20 8.18 -0.47
N PHE A 37 23.85 7.99 -1.74
CA PHE A 37 24.52 7.10 -2.67
C PHE A 37 24.76 7.82 -3.99
N GLU A 38 25.83 7.46 -4.68
CA GLU A 38 26.14 8.01 -6.00
C GLU A 38 25.25 7.32 -7.04
N GLU A 39 25.22 5.98 -7.01
CA GLU A 39 24.53 5.19 -8.03
C GLU A 39 23.23 4.55 -7.50
N PRO A 40 22.18 4.44 -8.35
CA PRO A 40 20.90 3.82 -7.98
C PRO A 40 21.01 2.38 -7.48
N GLU A 41 21.98 1.61 -8.00
CA GLU A 41 22.21 0.21 -7.65
C GLU A 41 22.76 0.03 -6.23
N GLU A 42 23.40 1.06 -5.69
CA GLU A 42 23.94 1.05 -4.33
C GLU A 42 22.84 1.24 -3.29
N VAL A 43 21.69 1.81 -3.68
CA VAL A 43 20.57 2.08 -2.79
C VAL A 43 20.04 0.79 -2.19
N PRO A 44 20.11 0.60 -0.86
CA PRO A 44 19.56 -0.58 -0.21
C PRO A 44 18.06 -0.69 -0.43
N LYS A 45 17.57 -1.93 -0.49
CA LYS A 45 16.13 -2.22 -0.57
C LYS A 45 15.52 -2.13 0.83
N TYR A 46 15.51 -0.93 1.42
CA TYR A 46 15.00 -0.65 2.77
C TYR A 46 13.60 -1.22 3.00
N PHE A 47 12.70 -1.15 2.01
CA PHE A 47 11.37 -1.74 2.12
C PHE A 47 11.41 -3.26 2.41
N ARG A 48 12.35 -4.00 1.82
CA ARG A 48 12.50 -5.44 2.10
C ARG A 48 13.11 -5.69 3.47
N GLN A 49 14.08 -4.86 3.86
CA GLN A 49 14.74 -4.95 5.17
C GLN A 49 13.76 -4.63 6.32
N ALA A 50 12.71 -3.88 6.03
CA ALA A 50 11.69 -3.50 6.99
C ALA A 50 10.74 -4.65 7.41
N TRP A 51 10.65 -5.75 6.66
CA TRP A 51 9.67 -6.83 6.89
C TRP A 51 9.64 -7.42 8.32
N PRO A 52 10.79 -7.69 8.96
CA PRO A 52 10.80 -8.13 10.36
C PRO A 52 10.18 -7.11 11.32
N TYR A 53 10.37 -5.82 11.07
CA TYR A 53 9.79 -4.75 11.88
C TYR A 53 8.28 -4.64 11.65
N PHE A 54 7.81 -4.74 10.41
CA PHE A 54 6.38 -4.80 10.10
C PHE A 54 5.67 -5.91 10.89
N LEU A 55 6.24 -7.12 10.89
CA LEU A 55 5.69 -8.26 11.63
C LEU A 55 5.73 -8.04 13.15
N ALA A 56 6.85 -7.51 13.67
CA ALA A 56 6.98 -7.21 15.09
C ALA A 56 5.93 -6.17 15.54
N PHE A 57 5.74 -5.08 14.79
CA PHE A 57 4.77 -4.05 15.12
C PHE A 57 3.33 -4.52 15.01
N LEU A 58 3.02 -5.39 14.05
CA LEU A 58 1.71 -6.02 13.98
C LEU A 58 1.41 -6.85 15.23
N ILE A 59 2.39 -7.62 15.73
CA ILE A 59 2.23 -8.40 16.97
C ILE A 59 2.03 -7.45 18.15
N VAL A 60 2.86 -6.41 18.27
CA VAL A 60 2.76 -5.41 19.34
C VAL A 60 1.41 -4.71 19.34
N GLU A 61 0.91 -4.27 18.17
CA GLU A 61 -0.42 -3.65 18.03
C GLU A 61 -1.53 -4.57 18.58
N ASN A 62 -1.51 -5.85 18.23
CA ASN A 62 -2.53 -6.80 18.70
C ASN A 62 -2.41 -7.09 20.20
N VAL A 63 -1.19 -7.16 20.75
CA VAL A 63 -0.96 -7.33 22.19
C VAL A 63 -1.47 -6.11 22.96
N LEU A 64 -1.20 -4.90 22.48
CA LEU A 64 -1.69 -3.67 23.10
C LEU A 64 -3.22 -3.57 23.04
N LEU A 65 -3.84 -3.88 21.90
CA LEU A 65 -5.30 -3.92 21.79
C LEU A 65 -5.93 -4.94 22.74
N TRP A 66 -5.30 -6.10 22.91
CA TRP A 66 -5.72 -7.10 23.88
C TRP A 66 -5.61 -6.61 25.32
N MET A 67 -4.50 -5.97 25.68
CA MET A 67 -4.27 -5.40 27.02
C MET A 67 -5.24 -4.26 27.35
N GLU A 68 -5.73 -3.54 26.34
CA GLU A 68 -6.70 -2.44 26.49
C GLU A 68 -8.18 -2.91 26.42
N ASP A 69 -8.44 -4.23 26.40
CA ASP A 69 -9.77 -4.82 26.21
C ASP A 69 -10.51 -4.28 24.96
N LYS A 70 -9.75 -3.87 23.94
CA LYS A 70 -10.28 -3.39 22.66
C LYS A 70 -10.55 -4.57 21.72
N THR A 71 -11.44 -4.35 20.76
CA THR A 71 -11.76 -5.35 19.73
C THR A 71 -10.50 -5.69 18.92
N LEU A 72 -10.12 -6.97 18.97
CA LEU A 72 -9.00 -7.49 18.20
C LEU A 72 -9.30 -7.42 16.69
N ILE A 73 -8.22 -7.41 15.91
CA ILE A 73 -8.30 -7.37 14.45
C ILE A 73 -9.07 -8.59 13.95
N ARG A 74 -10.02 -8.35 13.05
CA ARG A 74 -10.73 -9.43 12.35
C ARG A 74 -9.72 -10.22 11.52
N PHE A 75 -9.56 -11.48 11.87
CA PHE A 75 -8.55 -12.37 11.28
C PHE A 75 -8.64 -12.43 9.75
N ASN A 76 -9.87 -12.57 9.21
CA ASN A 76 -10.13 -12.56 7.77
C ASN A 76 -9.67 -11.25 7.10
N ASP A 77 -10.02 -10.09 7.66
CA ASP A 77 -9.63 -8.79 7.12
C ASP A 77 -8.11 -8.59 7.11
N GLY A 78 -7.43 -9.01 8.18
CA GLY A 78 -5.96 -8.99 8.28
C GLY A 78 -5.29 -9.87 7.22
N ILE A 79 -5.76 -11.11 7.04
CA ILE A 79 -5.25 -12.00 5.99
C ILE A 79 -5.56 -11.45 4.59
N THR A 80 -6.74 -10.85 4.37
CA THR A 80 -7.08 -10.19 3.10
C THR A 80 -6.15 -9.01 2.83
N SER A 81 -5.84 -8.17 3.82
CA SER A 81 -4.88 -7.06 3.67
C SER A 81 -3.48 -7.54 3.30
N LEU A 82 -2.96 -8.56 3.98
CA LEU A 82 -1.68 -9.18 3.63
C LEU A 82 -1.71 -9.84 2.25
N SER A 83 -2.84 -10.44 1.87
CA SER A 83 -3.05 -11.01 0.52
C SER A 83 -2.93 -9.94 -0.56
N HIS A 84 -3.49 -8.75 -0.34
CA HIS A 84 -3.32 -7.61 -1.26
C HIS A 84 -1.85 -7.17 -1.38
N GLY A 85 -1.09 -7.20 -0.28
CA GLY A 85 0.35 -6.97 -0.30
C GLY A 85 1.09 -7.98 -1.19
N LEU A 86 0.75 -9.27 -1.09
CA LEU A 86 1.30 -10.31 -1.97
C LEU A 86 0.86 -10.13 -3.43
N PHE A 87 -0.39 -9.71 -3.70
CA PHE A 87 -0.84 -9.36 -5.05
C PHE A 87 0.05 -8.27 -5.67
N LEU A 88 0.31 -7.20 -4.92
CA LEU A 88 1.17 -6.11 -5.36
C LEU A 88 2.58 -6.62 -5.67
N GLU A 89 3.18 -7.42 -4.79
CA GLU A 89 4.52 -7.96 -5.01
C GLU A 89 4.59 -8.94 -6.19
N CYS A 90 3.58 -9.78 -6.38
CA CYS A 90 3.44 -10.61 -7.58
C CYS A 90 3.42 -9.75 -8.85
N GLY A 91 2.66 -8.65 -8.84
CA GLY A 91 2.68 -7.66 -9.93
C GLY A 91 4.07 -7.10 -10.18
N ARG A 92 4.79 -6.71 -9.11
CA ARG A 92 6.17 -6.22 -9.21
C ARG A 92 7.14 -7.25 -9.81
N LEU A 93 6.91 -8.56 -9.65
CA LEU A 93 7.74 -9.57 -10.31
C LEU A 93 7.54 -9.61 -11.83
N VAL A 94 6.32 -9.38 -12.31
CA VAL A 94 5.98 -9.45 -13.74
C VAL A 94 6.26 -8.12 -14.46
N PHE A 95 6.05 -7.01 -13.78
CA PHE A 95 5.94 -5.67 -14.36
C PHE A 95 7.07 -4.72 -13.96
N ARG A 96 8.19 -5.25 -13.43
CA ARG A 96 9.24 -4.45 -12.79
C ARG A 96 9.94 -3.48 -13.75
N GLY A 97 10.24 -2.29 -13.24
CA GLY A 97 11.33 -1.44 -13.74
C GLY A 97 10.95 -0.27 -14.64
N ALA A 98 9.71 -0.18 -15.13
CA ALA A 98 9.34 0.92 -16.04
C ALA A 98 9.46 2.31 -15.38
N GLU A 99 9.08 2.44 -14.11
CA GLU A 99 9.24 3.67 -13.31
C GLU A 99 10.71 4.09 -13.22
N ASN A 100 11.58 3.21 -12.68
CA ASN A 100 12.99 3.52 -12.48
C ASN A 100 13.69 3.80 -13.82
N VAL A 101 13.38 3.01 -14.86
CA VAL A 101 13.95 3.21 -16.20
C VAL A 101 13.49 4.55 -16.78
N ALA A 102 12.20 4.90 -16.66
CA ALA A 102 11.70 6.18 -17.14
C ALA A 102 12.32 7.36 -16.37
N TYR A 103 12.45 7.25 -15.05
CA TYR A 103 13.05 8.27 -14.21
C TYR A 103 14.52 8.51 -14.57
N ILE A 104 15.31 7.44 -14.62
CA ILE A 104 16.74 7.51 -14.98
C ILE A 104 16.90 8.04 -16.40
N PHE A 105 16.09 7.56 -17.35
CA PHE A 105 16.12 8.07 -18.72
C PHE A 105 15.87 9.58 -18.80
N ILE A 106 14.89 10.09 -18.04
CA ILE A 106 14.61 11.53 -18.00
C ILE A 106 15.78 12.29 -17.38
N TYR A 107 16.34 11.81 -16.27
CA TYR A 107 17.46 12.47 -15.60
C TYR A 107 18.72 12.52 -16.48
N GLU A 108 19.05 11.43 -17.17
CA GLU A 108 20.24 11.37 -18.02
C GLU A 108 20.13 12.25 -19.28
N ASN A 109 18.93 12.43 -19.81
CA ASN A 109 18.74 13.13 -21.10
C ASN A 109 18.18 14.55 -20.97
N PHE A 110 17.48 14.87 -19.87
CA PHE A 110 16.69 16.10 -19.74
C PHE A 110 16.84 16.81 -18.39
N ARG A 111 17.81 16.42 -17.53
CA ARG A 111 18.06 17.18 -16.29
C ARG A 111 18.40 18.64 -16.59
N LEU A 112 17.79 19.54 -15.81
CA LEU A 112 18.01 20.99 -15.91
C LEU A 112 19.17 21.44 -15.04
N VAL A 113 19.45 20.68 -13.98
CA VAL A 113 20.52 20.95 -13.01
C VAL A 113 21.22 19.65 -12.64
N GLU A 114 22.48 19.77 -12.26
CA GLU A 114 23.27 18.66 -11.73
C GLU A 114 23.53 18.93 -10.26
N LEU A 115 22.72 18.32 -9.40
CA LEU A 115 22.88 18.45 -7.96
C LEU A 115 23.95 17.46 -7.48
N PRO A 116 24.92 17.89 -6.65
CA PRO A 116 25.94 17.00 -6.11
C PRO A 116 25.28 15.88 -5.30
N TRP A 117 25.67 14.64 -5.60
CA TRP A 117 25.10 13.48 -4.92
C TRP A 117 25.51 13.45 -3.45
N ASP A 118 26.72 13.87 -3.08
CA ASP A 118 27.24 13.86 -1.72
C ASP A 118 26.78 15.04 -0.83
N SER A 119 25.73 15.75 -1.23
CA SER A 119 25.25 16.95 -0.55
C SER A 119 24.01 16.71 0.29
N ALA A 120 24.10 17.07 1.58
CA ALA A 120 22.95 17.07 2.47
C ALA A 120 21.80 17.97 1.98
N TRP A 121 22.09 19.03 1.20
CA TRP A 121 21.03 19.85 0.62
C TRP A 121 20.27 19.13 -0.48
N THR A 122 20.96 18.35 -1.32
CA THR A 122 20.32 17.48 -2.33
C THR A 122 19.40 16.46 -1.65
N TRP A 123 19.88 15.89 -0.54
CA TRP A 123 19.12 14.99 0.32
C TRP A 123 17.84 15.63 0.86
N TYR A 124 17.93 16.80 1.52
CA TYR A 124 16.74 17.47 2.05
C TYR A 124 15.77 17.94 0.94
N LEU A 125 16.31 18.39 -0.19
CA LEU A 125 15.48 18.76 -1.33
C LEU A 125 14.70 17.55 -1.87
N ALA A 126 15.34 16.38 -1.92
CA ALA A 126 14.69 15.15 -2.35
C ALA A 126 13.64 14.66 -1.34
N VAL A 127 13.85 14.80 -0.02
CA VAL A 127 12.82 14.56 1.01
C VAL A 127 11.55 15.36 0.70
N VAL A 128 11.71 16.68 0.54
CA VAL A 128 10.59 17.61 0.32
C VAL A 128 9.94 17.36 -1.04
N GLY A 129 10.74 17.14 -2.08
CA GLY A 129 10.26 16.89 -3.44
C GLY A 129 9.46 15.59 -3.55
N VAL A 130 9.96 14.50 -2.99
CA VAL A 130 9.26 13.20 -2.97
C VAL A 130 7.95 13.31 -2.21
N ASP A 131 7.94 13.93 -1.03
CA ASP A 131 6.71 14.09 -0.24
C ASP A 131 5.68 14.99 -0.94
N PHE A 132 6.13 16.04 -1.63
CA PHE A 132 5.26 16.90 -2.45
C PHE A 132 4.63 16.12 -3.60
N CYS A 133 5.40 15.32 -4.33
CA CYS A 133 4.89 14.46 -5.40
C CYS A 133 3.91 13.41 -4.85
N TYR A 134 4.20 12.84 -3.68
CA TYR A 134 3.29 11.92 -3.00
C TYR A 134 1.96 12.60 -2.67
N TYR A 135 1.97 13.81 -2.11
CA TYR A 135 0.75 14.56 -1.82
C TYR A 135 -0.16 14.70 -3.05
N TRP A 136 0.41 15.08 -4.20
CA TRP A 136 -0.34 15.21 -5.45
C TRP A 136 -0.84 13.88 -5.99
N LEU A 137 -0.03 12.84 -5.90
CA LEU A 137 -0.44 11.48 -6.23
C LEU A 137 -1.64 11.06 -5.38
N HIS A 138 -1.52 11.17 -4.06
CA HIS A 138 -2.56 10.74 -3.13
C HIS A 138 -3.86 11.53 -3.34
N ARG A 139 -3.75 12.86 -3.50
CA ARG A 139 -4.90 13.71 -3.86
C ARG A 139 -5.54 13.29 -5.19
N ALA A 140 -4.74 13.05 -6.23
CA ALA A 140 -5.26 12.61 -7.52
C ALA A 140 -5.94 11.23 -7.44
N CYS A 141 -5.43 10.32 -6.61
CA CYS A 141 -6.06 9.04 -6.31
C CYS A 141 -7.45 9.18 -5.69
N HIS A 142 -7.75 10.26 -5.00
CA HIS A 142 -9.09 10.54 -4.46
C HIS A 142 -9.97 11.34 -5.45
N GLU A 143 -9.37 12.22 -6.24
CA GLU A 143 -10.11 13.16 -7.08
C GLU A 143 -10.29 12.73 -8.56
N VAL A 144 -9.64 11.66 -9.01
CA VAL A 144 -9.72 11.13 -10.38
C VAL A 144 -10.28 9.72 -10.35
N HIS A 145 -11.40 9.47 -11.04
CA HIS A 145 -12.16 8.24 -10.91
C HIS A 145 -11.37 6.96 -11.27
N ILE A 146 -10.54 6.97 -12.32
CA ILE A 146 -9.72 5.81 -12.68
C ILE A 146 -8.57 5.54 -11.68
N LEU A 147 -8.02 6.60 -11.07
CA LEU A 147 -6.98 6.45 -10.04
C LEU A 147 -7.60 5.94 -8.73
N TRP A 148 -8.78 6.46 -8.37
CA TRP A 148 -9.57 5.95 -7.26
C TRP A 148 -9.91 4.46 -7.43
N ALA A 149 -10.17 3.99 -8.64
CA ALA A 149 -10.42 2.56 -8.89
C ALA A 149 -9.25 1.66 -8.45
N GLN A 150 -8.01 2.18 -8.45
CA GLN A 150 -6.84 1.45 -7.94
C GLN A 150 -6.62 1.73 -6.45
N HIS A 151 -6.82 2.98 -6.01
CA HIS A 151 -6.59 3.37 -4.63
C HIS A 151 -7.66 2.88 -3.65
N GLN A 152 -8.90 2.65 -4.10
CA GLN A 152 -10.00 2.19 -3.24
C GLN A 152 -9.69 0.83 -2.58
N VAL A 153 -8.84 0.00 -3.21
CA VAL A 153 -8.43 -1.29 -2.62
C VAL A 153 -7.84 -1.05 -1.23
N HIS A 154 -7.01 -0.02 -1.10
CA HIS A 154 -6.43 0.41 0.16
C HIS A 154 -7.49 0.82 1.19
N HIS A 155 -8.48 1.58 0.76
CA HIS A 155 -9.60 2.06 1.59
C HIS A 155 -10.71 1.03 1.81
N SER A 156 -10.61 -0.19 1.28
CA SER A 156 -11.66 -1.20 1.38
C SER A 156 -11.76 -1.92 2.72
N SER A 157 -10.77 -1.74 3.61
CA SER A 157 -10.83 -2.33 4.96
C SER A 157 -11.75 -1.52 5.85
N GLU A 158 -12.65 -2.19 6.55
CA GLU A 158 -13.42 -1.56 7.63
C GLU A 158 -12.64 -1.57 8.96
N GLU A 159 -11.41 -2.08 8.94
CA GLU A 159 -10.43 -1.88 10.00
C GLU A 159 -9.42 -0.82 9.59
N PHE A 160 -8.78 -0.21 10.58
CA PHE A 160 -7.68 0.72 10.37
C PHE A 160 -6.55 0.33 11.31
N ASN A 161 -5.64 -0.48 10.78
CA ASN A 161 -4.54 -1.11 11.50
C ASN A 161 -3.33 -1.23 10.57
N LEU A 162 -2.20 -1.68 11.11
CA LEU A 162 -0.95 -1.73 10.39
C LEU A 162 -1.00 -2.60 9.11
N THR A 163 -1.81 -3.67 9.06
CA THR A 163 -1.94 -4.49 7.84
C THR A 163 -2.56 -3.73 6.68
N VAL A 164 -3.39 -2.71 6.94
CA VAL A 164 -4.05 -1.90 5.91
C VAL A 164 -3.02 -1.13 5.08
N GLY A 165 -1.87 -0.76 5.67
CA GLY A 165 -0.76 -0.16 4.92
C GLY A 165 -0.24 -1.04 3.76
N LEU A 166 -0.39 -2.36 3.88
CA LEU A 166 -0.02 -3.34 2.85
C LEU A 166 -1.16 -3.64 1.86
N ARG A 167 -2.39 -3.21 2.15
CA ARG A 167 -3.54 -3.41 1.28
C ARG A 167 -3.45 -2.44 0.11
N GLN A 168 -2.99 -2.91 -1.05
CA GLN A 168 -2.77 -2.07 -2.23
C GLN A 168 -3.28 -2.76 -3.51
N SER A 169 -3.61 -1.96 -4.53
CA SER A 169 -3.89 -2.49 -5.86
C SER A 169 -2.61 -2.97 -6.54
N ILE A 170 -2.71 -4.04 -7.33
CA ILE A 170 -1.61 -4.50 -8.19
C ILE A 170 -1.19 -3.44 -9.22
N LEU A 171 -2.10 -2.52 -9.56
CA LEU A 171 -1.88 -1.42 -10.51
C LEU A 171 -1.49 -0.10 -9.84
N GLN A 172 -1.46 -0.03 -8.50
CA GLN A 172 -1.20 1.22 -7.76
C GLN A 172 0.09 1.92 -8.24
N GLY A 173 1.19 1.16 -8.38
CA GLY A 173 2.47 1.72 -8.81
C GLY A 173 2.46 2.26 -10.24
N TRP A 174 1.76 1.58 -11.15
CA TRP A 174 1.65 2.00 -12.56
C TRP A 174 0.87 3.29 -12.75
N CYS A 175 -0.09 3.55 -11.87
CA CYS A 175 -0.84 4.80 -11.87
C CYS A 175 -0.06 5.94 -11.19
N GLY A 176 0.85 5.63 -10.26
CA GLY A 176 1.50 6.61 -9.41
C GLY A 176 2.82 7.18 -9.94
N PHE A 177 3.61 6.40 -10.68
CA PHE A 177 4.98 6.79 -11.01
C PHE A 177 5.08 8.09 -11.84
N LEU A 178 4.08 8.40 -12.65
CA LEU A 178 4.01 9.61 -13.48
C LEU A 178 4.09 10.90 -12.65
N PHE A 179 3.61 10.86 -11.40
CA PHE A 179 3.64 12.02 -10.50
C PHE A 179 5.05 12.34 -9.99
N TYR A 180 5.98 11.37 -10.05
CA TYR A 180 7.37 11.55 -9.64
C TYR A 180 8.30 11.93 -10.79
N LEU A 181 7.92 11.67 -12.05
CA LEU A 181 8.75 12.01 -13.22
C LEU A 181 9.18 13.49 -13.30
N PRO A 182 8.38 14.48 -12.88
CA PRO A 182 8.85 15.86 -12.84
C PRO A 182 10.08 16.07 -11.94
N LEU A 183 10.30 15.26 -10.90
CA LEU A 183 11.49 15.36 -10.08
C LEU A 183 12.75 14.93 -10.82
N ALA A 184 12.64 14.05 -11.83
CA ALA A 184 13.78 13.52 -12.56
C ALA A 184 14.53 14.59 -13.37
N VAL A 185 13.98 15.80 -13.54
CA VAL A 185 14.72 16.90 -14.18
C VAL A 185 15.63 17.66 -13.20
N ILE A 186 15.56 17.35 -11.90
CA ILE A 186 16.28 18.07 -10.83
C ILE A 186 16.99 17.12 -9.87
N ILE A 187 16.32 16.06 -9.40
CA ILE A 187 16.77 15.20 -8.30
C ILE A 187 17.51 13.96 -8.85
N PRO A 188 18.73 13.66 -8.34
CA PRO A 188 19.45 12.46 -8.73
C PRO A 188 18.67 11.17 -8.44
N PRO A 189 18.73 10.15 -9.32
CA PRO A 189 17.90 8.95 -9.17
C PRO A 189 18.16 8.18 -7.87
N ALA A 190 19.40 8.11 -7.38
CA ALA A 190 19.72 7.46 -6.10
C ALA A 190 18.99 8.12 -4.92
N HIS A 191 18.93 9.46 -4.89
CA HIS A 191 18.19 10.21 -3.87
C HIS A 191 16.69 9.94 -3.96
N PHE A 192 16.14 9.98 -5.18
CA PHE A 192 14.74 9.67 -5.41
C PHE A 192 14.36 8.28 -4.87
N LEU A 193 15.13 7.25 -5.21
CA LEU A 193 14.88 5.87 -4.77
C LEU A 193 15.00 5.70 -3.24
N THR A 194 15.98 6.34 -2.62
CA THR A 194 16.13 6.35 -1.15
C THR A 194 14.90 6.97 -0.49
N HIS A 195 14.52 8.17 -0.93
CA HIS A 195 13.46 8.94 -0.29
C HIS A 195 12.07 8.42 -0.58
N GLN A 196 11.82 7.83 -1.75
CA GLN A 196 10.56 7.14 -2.04
C GLN A 196 10.35 5.96 -1.08
N GLN A 197 11.41 5.21 -0.75
CA GLN A 197 11.33 4.12 0.22
C GLN A 197 11.08 4.63 1.64
N PHE A 198 11.81 5.65 2.11
CA PHE A 198 11.57 6.19 3.46
C PHE A 198 10.21 6.86 3.61
N ASN A 199 9.74 7.57 2.58
CA ASN A 199 8.39 8.14 2.57
C ASN A 199 7.34 7.03 2.70
N LEU A 200 7.49 5.91 1.97
CA LEU A 200 6.62 4.74 2.09
C LEU A 200 6.68 4.09 3.49
N LEU A 201 7.88 3.91 4.05
CA LEU A 201 8.06 3.31 5.37
C LEU A 201 7.44 4.17 6.47
N PHE A 202 7.59 5.49 6.40
CA PHE A 202 7.00 6.41 7.38
C PHE A 202 5.47 6.33 7.38
N GLN A 203 4.86 6.25 6.20
CA GLN A 203 3.40 6.15 6.07
C GLN A 203 2.80 4.89 6.68
N PHE A 204 3.59 3.86 6.96
CA PHE A 204 3.08 2.69 7.69
C PHE A 204 2.44 3.08 9.02
N TRP A 205 3.05 4.03 9.74
CA TRP A 205 2.69 4.40 11.11
C TRP A 205 1.40 5.17 11.27
N ILE A 206 0.93 5.81 10.20
CA ILE A 206 -0.33 6.55 10.22
C ILE A 206 -1.55 5.62 10.12
N HIS A 207 -1.36 4.33 9.84
CA HIS A 207 -2.42 3.31 9.78
C HIS A 207 -2.79 2.79 11.16
N THR A 208 -3.29 3.67 12.02
CA THR A 208 -3.68 3.36 13.39
C THR A 208 -4.96 4.07 13.76
N LYS A 209 -5.79 3.43 14.58
CA LYS A 209 -7.02 4.04 15.12
C LYS A 209 -6.76 5.26 16.02
N SER A 210 -5.50 5.52 16.38
CA SER A 210 -5.10 6.68 17.18
C SER A 210 -5.12 8.00 16.39
N VAL A 211 -5.15 7.94 15.05
CA VAL A 211 -5.30 9.14 14.20
C VAL A 211 -6.77 9.25 13.80
N HIS A 212 -7.43 10.32 14.20
CA HIS A 212 -8.89 10.47 14.07
C HIS A 212 -9.30 11.38 12.90
N THR A 213 -8.58 11.30 11.79
CA THR A 213 -8.85 12.10 10.58
C THR A 213 -8.88 11.30 9.29
N LEU A 214 -8.76 9.97 9.35
CA LEU A 214 -8.54 9.10 8.19
C LEU A 214 -9.70 8.11 7.99
N GLY A 215 -10.91 8.62 7.80
CA GLY A 215 -12.11 7.82 7.58
C GLY A 215 -12.98 8.31 6.43
N CYS A 216 -14.07 7.59 6.17
CA CYS A 216 -15.08 7.95 5.17
C CYS A 216 -16.18 8.88 5.71
N ASN A 217 -16.02 9.42 6.92
CA ASN A 217 -16.90 10.44 7.48
C ASN A 217 -16.91 11.69 6.59
N LEU A 218 -18.08 12.34 6.47
CA LEU A 218 -18.26 13.47 5.56
C LEU A 218 -17.28 14.63 5.82
N TYR A 219 -16.88 14.89 7.08
CA TYR A 219 -16.01 16.02 7.41
C TYR A 219 -14.54 15.82 7.01
N CYS A 220 -14.07 14.57 6.93
CA CYS A 220 -12.69 14.22 6.62
C CYS A 220 -12.56 13.42 5.31
N LEU A 221 -13.66 13.15 4.61
CA LEU A 221 -13.63 12.54 3.29
C LEU A 221 -12.90 13.45 2.31
N ASP A 222 -11.94 12.89 1.57
CA ASP A 222 -11.13 13.62 0.59
C ASP A 222 -10.37 14.81 1.22
N LYS A 223 -9.73 14.53 2.36
CA LYS A 223 -8.91 15.45 3.15
C LYS A 223 -7.64 14.74 3.64
N ASN A 224 -6.67 15.53 4.10
CA ASN A 224 -5.43 15.05 4.72
C ASN A 224 -4.63 14.07 3.84
N TYR A 225 -4.21 14.54 2.67
CA TYR A 225 -3.49 13.72 1.68
C TYR A 225 -1.98 13.61 1.95
N GLY A 226 -1.42 14.44 2.82
CA GLY A 226 0.01 14.45 3.13
C GLY A 226 0.48 13.11 3.70
N GLY A 227 1.63 12.62 3.21
CA GLY A 227 2.24 11.38 3.68
C GLY A 227 3.15 11.62 4.88
N LEU A 228 4.14 12.50 4.72
CA LEU A 228 5.09 12.90 5.77
C LEU A 228 4.76 14.27 6.34
N LEU A 229 4.60 15.29 5.49
CA LEU A 229 4.43 16.68 5.92
C LEU A 229 2.98 17.15 5.77
N ILE A 230 2.38 17.56 6.89
CA ILE A 230 1.06 18.22 6.94
C ILE A 230 1.01 19.57 6.20
N ILE A 231 2.17 20.14 5.87
CA ILE A 231 2.26 21.47 5.26
C ILE A 231 1.49 21.55 3.94
N TRP A 232 1.48 20.48 3.16
CA TRP A 232 0.79 20.45 1.86
C TRP A 232 -0.72 20.58 2.03
N ASP A 233 -1.31 19.87 3.00
CA ASP A 233 -2.73 19.97 3.29
C ASP A 233 -3.14 21.37 3.75
N ARG A 234 -2.27 22.03 4.52
CA ARG A 234 -2.49 23.42 4.97
C ARG A 234 -2.37 24.41 3.82
N LEU A 235 -1.35 24.27 2.96
CA LEU A 235 -1.11 25.16 1.83
C LEU A 235 -2.21 25.05 0.76
N PHE A 236 -2.71 23.84 0.50
CA PHE A 236 -3.68 23.57 -0.56
C PHE A 236 -5.13 23.43 -0.08
N GLY A 237 -5.40 23.70 1.21
CA GLY A 237 -6.76 23.77 1.76
C GLY A 237 -7.47 22.42 1.90
N THR A 238 -6.72 21.34 2.07
CA THR A 238 -7.23 19.96 2.23
C THR A 238 -7.08 19.43 3.65
N PHE A 239 -6.58 20.25 4.58
CA PHE A 239 -6.51 19.88 6.00
C PHE A 239 -7.91 19.77 6.64
N ALA A 240 -8.14 18.68 7.36
CA ALA A 240 -9.28 18.50 8.25
C ALA A 240 -8.79 18.10 9.64
N ASP A 241 -9.21 18.85 10.66
CA ASP A 241 -8.80 18.63 12.05
C ASP A 241 -9.56 17.46 12.68
N GLU A 242 -8.97 16.87 13.72
CA GLU A 242 -9.62 15.82 14.50
C GLU A 242 -10.88 16.34 15.19
N ARG A 243 -11.90 15.47 15.25
CA ARG A 243 -13.13 15.72 16.00
C ARG A 243 -13.26 14.68 17.09
N PRO A 244 -12.74 14.92 18.32
CA PRO A 244 -12.63 13.90 19.37
C PRO A 244 -13.95 13.26 19.83
N LYS A 245 -15.08 13.87 19.47
CA LYS A 245 -16.43 13.40 19.82
C LYS A 245 -17.14 12.65 18.69
N GLU A 246 -16.53 12.56 17.52
CA GLU A 246 -17.08 11.84 16.37
C GLU A 246 -16.33 10.53 16.17
N GLU A 247 -17.07 9.42 16.06
CA GLU A 247 -16.48 8.13 15.71
C GLU A 247 -16.01 8.14 14.25
N ILE A 248 -14.80 7.64 14.01
CA ILE A 248 -14.27 7.47 12.66
C ILE A 248 -14.79 6.17 12.06
N ILE A 249 -15.38 6.29 10.88
CA ILE A 249 -15.94 5.18 10.12
C ILE A 249 -14.94 4.84 9.02
N TYR A 250 -14.47 3.60 9.02
CA TYR A 250 -13.51 3.08 8.03
C TYR A 250 -14.22 2.29 6.93
N GLY A 251 -13.46 1.98 5.88
CA GLY A 251 -13.96 1.34 4.67
C GLY A 251 -14.46 2.34 3.64
N LEU A 252 -15.00 1.82 2.54
CA LEU A 252 -15.57 2.66 1.47
C LEU A 252 -16.92 3.24 1.90
N VAL A 253 -17.31 4.37 1.30
CA VAL A 253 -18.68 4.91 1.38
C VAL A 253 -19.71 3.79 1.13
N TYR A 254 -19.51 3.05 0.03
CA TYR A 254 -20.24 1.82 -0.29
C TYR A 254 -19.32 0.60 -0.16
N ASN A 255 -19.23 0.08 1.06
CA ASN A 255 -18.33 -1.05 1.33
C ASN A 255 -18.83 -2.35 0.70
N GLN A 256 -17.90 -3.19 0.27
CA GLN A 256 -18.22 -4.47 -0.36
C GLN A 256 -18.10 -5.61 0.67
N PRO A 257 -19.12 -6.47 0.80
CA PRO A 257 -19.09 -7.58 1.76
C PRO A 257 -18.29 -8.75 1.20
N SER A 258 -16.96 -8.60 1.10
CA SER A 258 -16.09 -9.64 0.57
C SER A 258 -14.67 -9.59 1.13
N PHE A 259 -14.09 -10.76 1.36
CA PHE A 259 -12.69 -11.00 1.66
C PHE A 259 -11.88 -11.50 0.46
N ASN A 260 -12.52 -11.68 -0.70
CA ASN A 260 -11.89 -12.13 -1.94
C ASN A 260 -11.00 -11.02 -2.56
N PRO A 261 -9.66 -11.16 -2.51
CA PRO A 261 -8.76 -10.11 -2.98
C PRO A 261 -8.90 -9.84 -4.49
N PHE A 262 -9.16 -10.87 -5.31
CA PHE A 262 -9.33 -10.67 -6.75
C PHE A 262 -10.59 -9.86 -7.08
N PHE A 263 -11.70 -10.15 -6.41
CA PHE A 263 -12.92 -9.35 -6.55
C PHE A 263 -12.68 -7.90 -6.12
N LEU A 264 -12.04 -7.69 -4.96
CA LEU A 264 -11.74 -6.36 -4.43
C LEU A 264 -10.81 -5.54 -5.35
N GLN A 265 -9.91 -6.19 -6.10
CA GLN A 265 -9.06 -5.54 -7.11
C GLN A 265 -9.86 -5.04 -8.33
N ILE A 266 -10.95 -5.71 -8.71
CA ILE A 266 -11.59 -5.53 -10.03
C ILE A 266 -12.95 -4.84 -9.96
N PHE A 267 -13.73 -5.02 -8.89
CA PHE A 267 -15.13 -4.55 -8.87
C PHE A 267 -15.27 -3.06 -9.18
N TYR A 268 -14.35 -2.22 -8.66
CA TYR A 268 -14.42 -0.79 -8.90
C TYR A 268 -13.99 -0.39 -10.32
N ASN A 269 -13.08 -1.14 -10.94
CA ASN A 269 -12.76 -0.98 -12.36
C ASN A 269 -14.00 -1.21 -13.23
N MET A 270 -14.84 -2.18 -12.88
CA MET A 270 -16.13 -2.40 -13.53
C MET A 270 -17.10 -1.24 -13.31
N ASN A 271 -17.07 -0.58 -12.15
CA ASN A 271 -17.86 0.64 -11.91
C ASN A 271 -17.44 1.79 -12.84
N VAL A 272 -16.14 2.00 -13.07
CA VAL A 272 -15.65 2.99 -14.04
C VAL A 272 -16.16 2.66 -15.45
N ILE A 273 -16.05 1.39 -15.86
CA ILE A 273 -16.52 0.94 -17.19
C ILE A 273 -18.04 1.13 -17.33
N ASN A 274 -18.82 0.77 -16.31
CA ASN A 274 -20.28 0.90 -16.33
C ASN A 274 -20.70 2.38 -16.38
N LYS A 275 -20.01 3.25 -15.62
CA LYS A 275 -20.22 4.70 -15.69
C LYS A 275 -19.87 5.26 -17.06
N TRP A 276 -18.77 4.81 -17.67
CA TRP A 276 -18.43 5.19 -19.05
C TRP A 276 -19.50 4.73 -20.05
N LYS A 277 -20.04 3.52 -19.90
CA LYS A 277 -21.09 2.98 -20.79
C LYS A 277 -22.41 3.71 -20.66
N SER A 278 -22.74 4.28 -19.48
CA SER A 278 -23.99 5.00 -19.27
C SER A 278 -24.00 6.42 -19.86
N MET A 279 -22.84 6.95 -20.28
CA MET A 279 -22.75 8.30 -20.88
C MET A 279 -23.11 8.28 -22.37
N SER A 280 -23.88 9.29 -22.79
CA SER A 280 -24.43 9.40 -24.14
C SER A 280 -23.44 9.93 -25.19
N ASN A 281 -22.54 10.83 -24.80
CA ASN A 281 -21.58 11.46 -25.70
C ASN A 281 -20.12 11.22 -25.26
N TRP A 282 -19.17 11.44 -26.17
CA TRP A 282 -17.75 11.16 -25.93
C TRP A 282 -17.10 12.07 -24.88
N GLN A 283 -17.57 13.31 -24.74
CA GLN A 283 -17.03 14.23 -23.73
C GLN A 283 -17.39 13.74 -22.33
N ASP A 284 -18.65 13.35 -22.12
CA ASP A 284 -19.11 12.80 -20.85
C ASP A 284 -18.49 11.43 -20.57
N LYS A 285 -18.26 10.62 -21.60
CA LYS A 285 -17.50 9.36 -21.48
C LYS A 285 -16.10 9.57 -20.94
N LEU A 286 -15.33 10.50 -21.52
CA LEU A 286 -13.98 10.82 -21.04
C LEU A 286 -14.03 11.44 -19.63
N ALA A 287 -15.00 12.32 -19.39
CA ALA A 287 -15.22 12.93 -18.09
C ALA A 287 -15.57 11.90 -17.01
N ALA A 288 -16.34 10.86 -17.33
CA ALA A 288 -16.66 9.77 -16.41
C ALA A 288 -15.44 8.98 -15.94
N VAL A 289 -14.31 9.04 -16.67
CA VAL A 289 -13.04 8.38 -16.31
C VAL A 289 -12.09 9.35 -15.56
N TRP A 290 -12.02 10.60 -16.00
CA TRP A 290 -11.04 11.58 -15.51
C TRP A 290 -11.53 12.53 -14.41
N LYS A 291 -12.84 12.80 -14.34
CA LYS A 291 -13.42 13.61 -13.25
C LYS A 291 -13.63 12.75 -12.01
N GLY A 292 -14.11 13.36 -10.93
CA GLY A 292 -14.24 12.67 -9.64
C GLY A 292 -15.23 11.50 -9.68
N PRO A 293 -15.11 10.54 -8.74
CA PRO A 293 -16.02 9.39 -8.64
C PRO A 293 -17.50 9.77 -8.61
N SER A 294 -17.85 10.88 -7.97
CA SER A 294 -19.22 11.40 -7.83
C SER A 294 -19.68 12.32 -8.97
N TRP A 295 -18.83 12.59 -9.97
CA TRP A 295 -19.20 13.49 -11.07
C TRP A 295 -20.31 12.92 -11.96
N ILE A 296 -21.28 13.76 -12.33
CA ILE A 296 -22.28 13.49 -13.38
C ILE A 296 -22.42 14.74 -14.29
N PRO A 297 -22.96 14.61 -15.52
CA PRO A 297 -23.17 15.75 -16.41
C PRO A 297 -23.93 16.89 -15.71
N GLY A 298 -23.42 18.12 -15.86
CA GLY A 298 -23.98 19.32 -15.23
C GLY A 298 -23.51 19.61 -13.79
N LYS A 299 -22.86 18.68 -13.10
CA LYS A 299 -22.29 18.91 -11.74
C LYS A 299 -20.80 19.32 -11.80
N PRO A 300 -20.25 19.93 -10.73
CA PRO A 300 -18.83 20.32 -10.63
C PRO A 300 -17.87 19.13 -10.78
N ARG A 301 -16.58 19.39 -11.10
CA ARG A 301 -15.58 18.35 -11.43
C ARG A 301 -15.53 17.16 -10.46
N LEU A 302 -15.72 17.39 -9.17
CA LEU A 302 -15.63 16.35 -8.13
C LEU A 302 -17.00 15.76 -7.73
N GLY A 303 -18.07 16.14 -8.41
CA GLY A 303 -19.44 16.00 -7.91
C GLY A 303 -19.86 17.24 -7.11
N ALA A 304 -21.11 17.29 -6.66
CA ALA A 304 -21.56 18.33 -5.75
C ALA A 304 -21.48 17.84 -4.30
N ASP A 305 -21.13 18.73 -3.38
CA ASP A 305 -21.00 18.39 -1.96
C ASP A 305 -22.33 17.97 -1.33
N GLU A 306 -23.46 18.50 -1.84
CA GLU A 306 -24.82 18.11 -1.45
C GLU A 306 -25.16 16.64 -1.79
N ASP A 307 -24.45 16.03 -2.74
CA ASP A 307 -24.67 14.64 -3.16
C ASP A 307 -23.83 13.67 -2.29
N LYS A 308 -22.93 14.16 -1.43
CA LYS A 308 -22.10 13.33 -0.56
C LYS A 308 -22.95 12.77 0.58
N LEU A 309 -22.81 11.46 0.81
CA LEU A 309 -23.51 10.78 1.88
C LEU A 309 -22.83 10.98 3.23
N ASP A 310 -23.62 11.32 4.25
CA ASP A 310 -23.22 11.28 5.64
C ASP A 310 -23.32 9.85 6.17
N ILE A 311 -22.21 9.11 6.05
CA ILE A 311 -22.12 7.71 6.47
C ILE A 311 -22.24 7.60 7.98
N LYS A 312 -23.08 6.66 8.43
CA LYS A 312 -23.26 6.33 9.85
C LYS A 312 -22.55 5.04 10.19
N SER A 313 -22.28 4.87 11.49
CA SER A 313 -21.71 3.64 12.03
C SER A 313 -22.58 2.45 11.61
N ARG A 314 -21.93 1.37 11.18
CA ARG A 314 -22.56 0.19 10.57
C ARG A 314 -21.87 -1.07 11.04
N ASP A 315 -22.62 -2.16 11.05
CA ASP A 315 -22.06 -3.48 11.33
C ASP A 315 -21.04 -3.85 10.27
N LYS A 316 -19.85 -4.21 10.71
CA LYS A 316 -18.77 -4.61 9.82
C LYS A 316 -19.02 -6.01 9.29
N TYR A 317 -18.79 -6.22 8.00
CA TYR A 317 -19.03 -7.51 7.35
C TYR A 317 -18.10 -8.60 7.90
N ASN A 318 -18.63 -9.61 8.58
CA ASN A 318 -17.78 -10.65 9.17
C ASN A 318 -18.44 -12.02 9.13
N VAL A 319 -17.85 -12.94 8.37
CA VAL A 319 -18.28 -14.33 8.32
C VAL A 319 -17.59 -15.11 9.43
N GLN A 320 -18.39 -15.70 10.31
CA GLN A 320 -17.89 -16.50 11.44
C GLN A 320 -17.65 -17.94 10.99
N LEU A 321 -16.39 -18.33 10.88
CA LEU A 321 -15.99 -19.70 10.56
C LEU A 321 -15.58 -20.47 11.82
N PRO A 322 -15.79 -21.80 11.85
CA PRO A 322 -15.23 -22.65 12.90
C PRO A 322 -13.71 -22.51 13.02
N LEU A 323 -13.16 -22.72 14.22
CA LEU A 323 -11.73 -22.60 14.49
C LEU A 323 -10.86 -23.44 13.55
N TRP A 324 -11.29 -24.67 13.24
CA TRP A 324 -10.53 -25.55 12.33
C TRP A 324 -10.42 -24.98 10.91
N CYS A 325 -11.45 -24.28 10.41
CA CYS A 325 -11.40 -23.58 9.13
C CYS A 325 -10.39 -22.45 9.19
N ASN A 326 -10.43 -21.62 10.25
CA ASN A 326 -9.49 -20.51 10.41
C ASN A 326 -8.04 -21.01 10.49
N LEU A 327 -7.78 -22.10 11.21
CA LEU A 327 -6.45 -22.71 11.29
C LEU A 327 -5.99 -23.27 9.93
N TYR A 328 -6.89 -23.93 9.20
CA TYR A 328 -6.62 -24.41 7.84
C TYR A 328 -6.23 -23.26 6.91
N LEU A 329 -7.01 -22.18 6.91
CA LEU A 329 -6.75 -20.99 6.08
C LEU A 329 -5.44 -20.30 6.47
N LEU A 330 -5.13 -20.21 7.76
CA LEU A 330 -3.85 -19.67 8.23
C LEU A 330 -2.67 -20.48 7.72
N ILE A 331 -2.73 -21.82 7.86
CA ILE A 331 -1.65 -22.71 7.42
C ILE A 331 -1.45 -22.58 5.91
N HIS A 332 -2.53 -22.62 5.13
CA HIS A 332 -2.43 -22.47 3.68
C HIS A 332 -1.94 -21.08 3.25
N PHE A 333 -2.35 -20.02 3.95
CA PHE A 333 -1.81 -18.68 3.71
C PHE A 333 -0.29 -18.64 3.96
N VAL A 334 0.19 -19.22 5.07
CA VAL A 334 1.63 -19.30 5.37
C VAL A 334 2.37 -20.09 4.28
N VAL A 335 1.82 -21.21 3.80
CA VAL A 335 2.40 -21.97 2.67
C VAL A 335 2.51 -21.10 1.41
N VAL A 336 1.49 -20.29 1.10
CA VAL A 336 1.52 -19.36 -0.03
C VAL A 336 2.59 -18.28 0.16
N VAL A 337 2.75 -17.73 1.37
CA VAL A 337 3.81 -16.76 1.70
C VAL A 337 5.19 -17.39 1.49
N ILE A 338 5.43 -18.61 1.97
CA ILE A 338 6.69 -19.34 1.77
C ILE A 338 6.93 -19.57 0.28
N GLY A 339 5.91 -20.02 -0.46
CA GLY A 339 5.99 -20.23 -1.91
C GLY A 339 6.33 -18.94 -2.67
N PHE A 340 5.75 -17.81 -2.26
CA PHE A 340 6.11 -16.49 -2.80
C PHE A 340 7.57 -16.12 -2.49
N GLN A 341 8.05 -16.34 -1.26
CA GLN A 341 9.44 -16.05 -0.90
C GLN A 341 10.43 -16.88 -1.72
N GLU A 342 10.17 -18.17 -1.89
CA GLU A 342 10.99 -19.04 -2.75
C GLU A 342 10.99 -18.56 -4.21
N LEU A 343 9.83 -18.16 -4.75
CA LEU A 343 9.75 -17.56 -6.08
C LEU A 343 10.58 -16.27 -6.14
N ALA A 344 10.43 -15.37 -5.17
CA ALA A 344 11.13 -14.08 -5.15
C ALA A 344 12.67 -14.22 -5.04
N LEU A 345 13.17 -15.32 -4.48
CA LEU A 345 14.59 -15.64 -4.43
C LEU A 345 15.12 -16.23 -5.75
N ARG A 346 14.27 -16.97 -6.49
CA ARG A 346 14.71 -17.78 -7.64
C ARG A 346 14.29 -17.22 -9.00
N TYR A 347 13.35 -16.27 -9.06
CA TYR A 347 12.70 -15.85 -10.32
C TYR A 347 13.68 -15.41 -11.42
N MET A 348 14.82 -14.82 -11.07
CA MET A 348 15.84 -14.40 -12.04
C MET A 348 16.48 -15.56 -12.80
N GLY A 349 16.45 -16.78 -12.25
CA GLY A 349 16.95 -17.99 -12.89
C GLY A 349 15.87 -18.82 -13.59
N MET A 350 14.62 -18.36 -13.62
CA MET A 350 13.48 -19.10 -14.15
C MET A 350 13.04 -18.55 -15.51
N SER A 351 12.38 -19.38 -16.34
CA SER A 351 11.78 -18.88 -17.57
C SER A 351 10.58 -17.96 -17.25
N PRO A 352 10.29 -16.95 -18.10
CA PRO A 352 9.14 -16.07 -17.88
C PRO A 352 7.82 -16.82 -17.74
N LEU A 353 7.62 -17.88 -18.52
CA LEU A 353 6.40 -18.71 -18.44
C LEU A 353 6.29 -19.43 -17.10
N ALA A 354 7.39 -19.94 -16.55
CA ALA A 354 7.41 -20.55 -15.23
C ALA A 354 7.04 -19.52 -14.16
N VAL A 355 7.66 -18.33 -14.19
CA VAL A 355 7.35 -17.23 -13.25
C VAL A 355 5.87 -16.85 -13.32
N LEU A 356 5.32 -16.70 -14.53
CA LEU A 356 3.89 -16.40 -14.73
C LEU A 356 2.99 -17.52 -14.17
N GLY A 357 3.37 -18.79 -14.36
CA GLY A 357 2.64 -19.93 -13.80
C GLY A 357 2.60 -19.90 -12.26
N PHE A 358 3.73 -19.68 -11.60
CA PHE A 358 3.78 -19.55 -10.14
C PHE A 358 3.03 -18.33 -9.62
N VAL A 359 3.15 -17.17 -10.30
CA VAL A 359 2.36 -15.98 -9.96
C VAL A 359 0.86 -16.27 -10.08
N ALA A 360 0.42 -16.89 -11.17
CA ALA A 360 -0.99 -17.26 -11.35
C ALA A 360 -1.47 -18.22 -10.24
N TYR A 361 -0.64 -19.18 -9.85
CA TYR A 361 -0.93 -20.10 -8.75
C TYR A 361 -1.09 -19.36 -7.41
N ILE A 362 -0.18 -18.43 -7.09
CA ILE A 362 -0.24 -17.62 -5.87
C ILE A 362 -1.50 -16.75 -5.84
N LEU A 363 -1.78 -16.01 -6.92
CA LEU A 363 -2.97 -15.15 -7.01
C LEU A 363 -4.27 -15.96 -6.90
N THR A 364 -4.33 -17.12 -7.57
CA THR A 364 -5.47 -18.04 -7.45
C THR A 364 -5.61 -18.56 -6.03
N SER A 365 -4.49 -18.87 -5.36
CA SER A 365 -4.51 -19.38 -3.99
C SER A 365 -5.06 -18.38 -2.98
N LEU A 366 -4.58 -17.14 -3.05
CA LEU A 366 -5.06 -16.05 -2.22
C LEU A 366 -6.54 -15.71 -2.51
N THR A 367 -6.95 -15.81 -3.78
CA THR A 367 -8.35 -15.66 -4.19
C THR A 367 -9.23 -16.72 -3.54
N THR A 368 -8.83 -17.99 -3.60
CA THR A 368 -9.58 -19.11 -3.00
C THR A 368 -9.65 -18.98 -1.48
N ILE A 369 -8.57 -18.57 -0.81
CA ILE A 369 -8.57 -18.29 0.63
C ILE A 369 -9.61 -17.22 0.98
N GLY A 370 -9.65 -16.11 0.22
CA GLY A 370 -10.66 -15.07 0.39
C GLY A 370 -12.09 -15.56 0.15
N MET A 371 -12.30 -16.42 -0.86
CA MET A 371 -13.60 -17.06 -1.10
C MET A 371 -14.05 -17.98 0.04
N LEU A 372 -13.11 -18.68 0.68
CA LEU A 372 -13.38 -19.52 1.86
C LEU A 372 -13.75 -18.66 3.07
N PHE A 373 -13.06 -17.52 3.28
CA PHE A 373 -13.46 -16.54 4.29
C PHE A 373 -14.86 -15.98 4.04
N ASP A 374 -15.26 -15.80 2.78
CA ASP A 374 -16.61 -15.39 2.41
C ASP A 374 -17.67 -16.49 2.53
N ASN A 375 -17.28 -17.73 2.90
CA ASN A 375 -18.15 -18.91 2.81
C ASN A 375 -18.85 -19.02 1.45
N HIS A 376 -18.11 -18.72 0.38
CA HIS A 376 -18.67 -18.62 -0.97
C HIS A 376 -19.13 -20.02 -1.48
N PRO A 377 -20.26 -20.15 -2.18
CA PRO A 377 -20.82 -21.45 -2.57
C PRO A 377 -19.88 -22.35 -3.37
N TYR A 378 -18.97 -21.75 -4.15
CA TYR A 378 -17.98 -22.48 -4.96
C TYR A 378 -16.61 -22.60 -4.31
N ALA A 379 -16.38 -22.06 -3.11
CA ALA A 379 -15.06 -21.99 -2.49
C ALA A 379 -14.39 -23.37 -2.35
N CYS A 380 -15.13 -24.39 -1.90
CA CYS A 380 -14.62 -25.75 -1.77
C CYS A 380 -14.17 -26.37 -3.10
N LEU A 381 -14.86 -26.06 -4.21
CA LEU A 381 -14.48 -26.56 -5.54
C LEU A 381 -13.17 -25.92 -5.99
N PHE A 382 -13.04 -24.60 -5.84
CA PHE A 382 -11.79 -23.89 -6.15
C PHE A 382 -10.63 -24.37 -5.27
N GLU A 383 -10.90 -24.70 -4.00
CA GLU A 383 -9.90 -25.23 -3.08
C GLU A 383 -9.42 -26.62 -3.46
N LEU A 384 -10.35 -27.49 -3.88
CA LEU A 384 -10.00 -28.80 -4.42
C LEU A 384 -9.09 -28.67 -5.66
N VAL A 385 -9.47 -27.82 -6.61
CA VAL A 385 -8.67 -27.58 -7.83
C VAL A 385 -7.29 -27.01 -7.49
N ARG A 386 -7.22 -26.04 -6.56
CA ARG A 386 -5.97 -25.42 -6.12
C ARG A 386 -5.04 -26.44 -5.46
N CYS A 387 -5.57 -27.32 -4.61
CA CYS A 387 -4.79 -28.38 -3.96
C CYS A 387 -4.32 -29.44 -4.95
N LEU A 388 -5.15 -29.80 -5.94
CA LEU A 388 -4.74 -30.73 -7.00
C LEU A 388 -3.65 -30.15 -7.90
N ALA A 389 -3.66 -28.84 -8.16
CA ALA A 389 -2.61 -28.16 -8.93
C ALA A 389 -1.30 -27.96 -8.15
N PHE A 390 -1.31 -28.19 -6.82
CA PHE A 390 -0.11 -28.12 -5.98
C PHE A 390 0.73 -29.41 -6.01
N VAL A 391 0.09 -30.53 -6.36
CA VAL A 391 0.70 -31.87 -6.52
C VAL A 391 1.21 -32.01 -7.95
#